data_AF-F7XQI0-F1
#
_entry.id   AF-F7XQI0-F1
#
_cell.length_a   1.000
_cell.length_b   1.000
_cell.length_c   1.000
_cell.angle_alpha   90.00
_cell.angle_beta   90.00
_cell.angle_gamma   90.00
#
_symmetry.space_group_name_H-M   'P 1'
#
loop_
_entity.id
_entity.type
_entity.pdbx_description
1 polymer ?
#
loop_
_entity_poly.entity_id
_entity_poly.type
_entity_poly.pdbx_seq_one_letter_code
_entity_poly.pdbx_strand_id
1 'polypeptide(L)' 'MEGKSTVDLIFLALLIIGGLNWGLVGVFNFNLVEALFGAWPVVERAVYTIVGIAALYTIYYITRK' A
#
# COMPACT_ATOMS: atom_id res chain seq x y z
N MET A 1 -12.23 -13.86 -12.55
CA MET A 1 -11.50 -13.65 -11.27
C MET A 1 -11.47 -14.94 -10.46
N GLU A 2 -11.25 -16.10 -11.09
CA GLU A 2 -11.20 -17.38 -10.37
C GLU A 2 -9.86 -17.51 -9.63
N GLY A 3 -9.91 -17.88 -8.35
CA GLY A 3 -8.74 -18.26 -7.54
C GLY A 3 -8.07 -17.15 -6.71
N LYS A 4 -8.66 -15.96 -6.54
CA LYS A 4 -8.15 -14.95 -5.59
C LYS A 4 -9.01 -14.93 -4.33
N SER A 5 -8.38 -15.10 -3.17
CA SER A 5 -9.04 -14.96 -1.88
C SER A 5 -9.33 -13.48 -1.57
N THR A 6 -10.26 -13.21 -0.65
CA THR A 6 -10.52 -11.84 -0.17
C THR A 6 -9.25 -11.20 0.41
N VAL A 7 -8.39 -12.00 1.05
CA VAL A 7 -7.12 -11.53 1.62
C VAL A 7 -6.18 -11.06 0.51
N ASP A 8 -6.10 -11.81 -0.60
CA ASP A 8 -5.28 -11.43 -1.76
C ASP A 8 -5.72 -10.08 -2.33
N LEU A 9 -7.03 -9.85 -2.38
CA LEU A 9 -7.62 -8.60 -2.88
C LEU A 9 -7.33 -7.42 -1.94
N ILE A 10 -7.40 -7.63 -0.62
CA ILE A 10 -7.07 -6.60 0.38
C ILE A 10 -5.61 -6.19 0.24
N PHE A 11 -4.69 -7.16 0.20
CA PHE A 11 -3.27 -6.84 0.05
C PHE A 11 -2.95 -6.17 -1.29
N LEU A 12 -3.59 -6.62 -2.37
CA LEU A 12 -3.45 -5.96 -3.68
C LEU A 12 -3.95 -4.52 -3.65
N ALA A 13 -5.10 -4.25 -3.00
CA ALA A 13 -5.64 -2.90 -2.86
C ALA A 13 -4.70 -2.00 -2.05
N LEU A 14 -4.19 -2.48 -0.92
CA LEU A 14 -3.21 -1.76 -0.10
C LEU A 14 -1.94 -1.43 -0.88
N LEU A 15 -1.43 -2.39 -1.66
CA LEU A 15 -0.26 -2.19 -2.51
C LEU A 15 -0.51 -1.11 -3.58
N ILE A 16 -1.68 -1.15 -4.23
CA ILE A 16 -2.06 -0.15 -5.24
C ILE A 16 -2.15 1.24 -4.60
N ILE A 17 -2.84 1.37 -3.46
CA ILE A 17 -2.97 2.66 -2.75
C ILE A 17 -1.59 3.18 -2.34
N GLY A 18 -0.73 2.31 -1.82
CA GLY A 18 0.64 2.67 -1.48
C GLY A 18 1.45 3.16 -2.68
N GLY A 19 1.41 2.43 -3.81
CA GLY A 19 2.07 2.83 -5.05
C GLY A 19 1.55 4.16 -5.59
N LEU A 20 0.24 4.40 -5.52
CA LEU A 20 -0.36 5.68 -5.88
C LEU A 20 0.11 6.82 -4.98
N ASN A 21 0.19 6.61 -3.66
CA ASN A 21 0.75 7.61 -2.73
C ASN A 21 2.19 7.98 -3.12
N TRP A 22 3.06 7.00 -3.37
CA TRP A 22 4.44 7.26 -3.80
C TRP A 22 4.50 7.98 -5.16
N GLY A 23 3.60 7.65 -6.09
CA GLY A 23 3.48 8.36 -7.36
C GLY A 23 3.11 9.84 -7.18
N LEU A 24 2.16 10.12 -6.28
CA LEU A 24 1.76 11.50 -5.95
C LEU A 24 2.90 12.27 -5.28
N VAL A 25 3.63 11.64 -4.36
CA VAL A 25 4.82 12.23 -3.74
C VAL A 25 5.89 12.51 -4.79
N GLY A 26 6.17 11.57 -5.69
CA GLY A 26 7.22 11.73 -6.71
C GLY A 26 6.92 12.79 -7.77
N VAL A 27 5.67 12.93 -8.20
CA VAL A 27 5.29 13.87 -9.27
C VAL A 27 4.90 15.25 -8.74
N PHE A 28 4.19 15.29 -7.61
CA PHE A 28 3.57 16.51 -7.10
C PHE A 28 4.09 16.94 -5.72
N ASN A 29 5.02 16.19 -5.11
CA ASN A 29 5.39 16.33 -3.69
C ASN A 29 4.17 16.27 -2.76
N PHE A 30 3.12 15.54 -3.16
CA PHE A 30 1.88 15.42 -2.41
C PHE A 30 1.82 14.07 -1.67
N ASN A 31 1.78 14.11 -0.34
CA ASN A 31 1.61 12.95 0.51
C ASN A 31 0.13 12.74 0.86
N LEU A 32 -0.51 11.73 0.28
CA LEU A 32 -1.92 11.41 0.53
C LEU A 32 -2.16 10.96 1.97
N VAL A 33 -1.21 10.25 2.59
CA VAL A 33 -1.35 9.80 3.99
C VAL A 33 -1.41 10.99 4.92
N GLU A 34 -0.50 11.94 4.74
CA GLU A 34 -0.49 13.20 5.49
C GLU A 34 -1.75 14.02 5.22
N ALA A 35 -2.21 14.10 3.97
CA ALA A 35 -3.41 14.87 3.61
C ALA A 35 -4.69 14.33 4.28
N LEU A 36 -4.78 13.00 4.51
CA LEU A 36 -5.95 12.37 5.12
C LEU A 36 -5.89 12.33 6.65
N PHE A 37 -4.70 12.09 7.23
CA PHE A 37 -4.54 11.84 8.66
C PHE A 37 -3.78 12.96 9.40
N GLY A 38 -3.30 13.97 8.69
CA GLY A 38 -2.38 14.99 9.19
C GLY A 38 -0.94 14.49 9.30
N ALA A 39 -0.02 15.41 9.61
CA ALA A 39 1.41 15.13 9.78
C ALA A 39 1.70 14.45 11.14
N TRP A 40 1.30 13.18 11.27
CA TRP A 40 1.52 12.36 12.46
C TRP A 40 2.56 11.28 12.16
N PRO A 41 3.82 11.43 12.61
CA PRO A 41 4.89 10.50 12.24
C PRO A 41 4.59 9.04 12.59
N VAL A 42 3.83 8.79 13.66
CA VAL A 42 3.43 7.43 14.06
C VAL A 42 2.43 6.82 13.09
N VAL A 43 1.44 7.62 12.62
CA VAL A 43 0.41 7.15 11.69
C VAL A 43 1.00 6.88 10.32
N GLU A 44 1.83 7.79 9.80
CA GLU A 44 2.53 7.61 8.54
C GLU A 44 3.38 6.33 8.54
N ARG A 45 4.18 6.14 9.60
CA ARG A 45 5.01 4.93 9.74
C ARG A 45 4.16 3.67 9.79
N ALA A 46 3.02 3.69 10.48
CA ALA A 46 2.11 2.55 10.52
C ALA A 46 1.54 2.23 9.13
N VAL A 47 1.06 3.24 8.40
CA VAL A 47 0.52 3.07 7.04
C VAL A 47 1.59 2.53 6.09
N TYR A 48 2.79 3.12 6.09
CA TYR A 48 3.89 2.68 5.23
C TYR A 48 4.35 1.25 5.56
N THR A 49 4.34 0.87 6.84
CA THR A 49 4.64 -0.50 7.27
C THR A 49 3.60 -1.48 6.74
N ILE A 50 2.30 -1.16 6.85
CA ILE A 50 1.20 -2.01 6.35
C ILE A 50 1.28 -2.16 4.83
N VAL A 51 1.54 -1.07 4.11
CA VAL A 51 1.77 -1.10 2.64
C VAL A 51 2.97 -1.97 2.29
N GLY A 52 4.08 -1.86 3.03
CA GLY A 52 5.27 -2.69 2.84
C GLY A 52 4.98 -4.19 3.05
N ILE A 53 4.24 -4.54 4.10
CA ILE A 53 3.80 -5.93 4.33
C ILE A 53 2.91 -6.40 3.18
N ALA A 54 2.02 -5.55 2.67
CA ALA A 54 1.19 -5.87 1.52
C ALA A 54 2.00 -6.16 0.27
N ALA A 55 3.04 -5.36 0.00
CA ALA A 55 3.97 -5.60 -1.09
C ALA A 55 4.65 -6.97 -0.97
N LEU A 56 5.18 -7.30 0.22
CA LEU A 56 5.82 -8.59 0.48
C LEU A 56 4.86 -9.76 0.28
N TYR A 57 3.63 -9.65 0.80
CA TYR A 57 2.60 -10.67 0.60
C TYR A 57 2.27 -10.85 -0.88
N THR A 58 2.07 -9.75 -1.62
CA THR A 58 1.78 -9.82 -3.06
C THR A 58 2.94 -10.44 -3.84
N ILE A 59 4.21 -10.10 -3.52
CA ILE A 59 5.40 -10.73 -4.12
C ILE A 59 5.38 -12.24 -3.89
N TYR A 60 5.16 -12.66 -2.65
CA TYR A 60 5.06 -14.08 -2.31
C TYR A 60 3.93 -14.76 -3.09
N TYR A 61 2.75 -14.15 -3.13
CA TYR A 61 1.58 -14.67 -3.84
C TYR A 61 1.82 -14.82 -5.35
N ILE A 62 2.45 -13.85 -6.01
CA ILE A 62 2.74 -13.92 -7.45
C ILE A 62 3.87 -14.91 -7.77
N THR A 63 4.83 -15.09 -6.86
CA THR A 63 5.99 -15.97 -7.08
C THR A 63 5.67 -17.43 -6.75
N ARG A 64 4.73 -17.68 -5.85
CA ARG A 64 4.30 -19.02 -5.44
C ARG A 64 3.15 -19.57 -6.30
N LYS A 65 2.76 -18.87 -7.36
CA LYS A 65 1.77 -19.32 -8.33
C LYS A 65 2.36 -20.30 -9.34
#